data_AF-A0A238XXG0-F1
#
_entry.id   AF-A0A238XXG0-F1
#
_cell.length_a   1.000
_cell.length_b   1.000
_cell.length_c   1.000
_cell.angle_alpha   90.00
_cell.angle_beta   90.00
_cell.angle_gamma   90.00
#
_symmetry.space_group_name_H-M   'P 1'
#
loop_
_entity.id
_entity.type
_entity.pdbx_description
1 polymer ?
#
loop_
_entity_poly.entity_id
_entity_poly.type
_entity_poly.pdbx_seq_one_letter_code
_entity_poly.pdbx_strand_id
1 'polypeptide(L)'
;MKHRKEEIFRKIPSVNRLITLIPDEIKVEYKQGFLTEIARESLDFLRKKILAGEVEDFDDDFLKDLFLKFLEKRKIFNLRRVINATGVIIHTNLGRSPISEKVAEHIGNIVTGYSNLEIDLETGKRGLRYQNVEELLKRLTGAEAVCIVNNNAAAVLLVLSSLASGKEVIVSRGELIEIGGSFRIPDVMEQSGAVLREVGTTNKTKLKDYEAAITENTALLMKVHTSNYRILGFTESVSGKELVALGKKYGIPVYEDLGSGSFVDVRKFGLSYEPTVNDVLSGGVDVVSFSGDKLLGGPQAGIILGKKELIEKIRKHPLNRALRIDKMTLAALEATLKIYLEGKELEEIPVWKMVSQPVSEIERRAEKLVQKIGSVKGKAEVNIEEVVSEIGGGALPLETLPSFAVTIKPKNTTAEKVYRQLRRLPEPVIARIKDEKIVFDMRTVFDSEVEKLADSILEVLKKD
;
A
#
# COMPACT_ATOMS: atom_id res chain seq x y z
N MET A 1 -4.15 -34.31 -42.14
CA MET A 1 -3.88 -33.52 -40.92
C MET A 1 -2.91 -34.21 -39.95
N LYS A 2 -3.08 -35.49 -39.60
CA LYS A 2 -2.20 -36.20 -38.63
C LYS A 2 -0.73 -36.31 -39.09
N HIS A 3 -0.49 -36.74 -40.32
CA HIS A 3 0.86 -36.82 -40.91
C HIS A 3 1.61 -35.48 -40.95
N ARG A 4 0.91 -34.39 -41.35
CA ARG A 4 1.50 -33.04 -41.42
C ARG A 4 1.91 -32.51 -40.03
N LYS A 5 1.13 -32.81 -38.97
CA LYS A 5 1.52 -32.45 -37.58
C LYS A 5 2.77 -33.21 -37.13
N GLU A 6 2.84 -34.52 -37.41
CA GLU A 6 4.00 -35.34 -37.05
C GLU A 6 5.30 -34.87 -37.73
N GLU A 7 5.23 -34.39 -38.98
CA GLU A 7 6.35 -33.78 -39.69
C GLU A 7 6.84 -32.47 -39.03
N ILE A 8 5.92 -31.61 -38.61
CA ILE A 8 6.25 -30.34 -37.93
C ILE A 8 6.87 -30.60 -36.54
N PHE A 9 6.38 -31.58 -35.78
CA PHE A 9 6.97 -31.95 -34.48
C PHE A 9 8.42 -32.42 -34.61
N ARG A 10 8.76 -33.11 -35.71
CA ARG A 10 10.14 -33.57 -35.98
C ARG A 10 11.11 -32.43 -36.30
N LYS A 11 10.61 -31.26 -36.74
CA LYS A 11 11.43 -30.06 -36.98
C LYS A 11 11.87 -29.36 -35.68
N ILE A 12 11.26 -29.66 -34.53
CA ILE A 12 11.59 -29.01 -33.26
C ILE A 12 13.03 -29.38 -32.86
N PRO A 13 13.95 -28.41 -32.73
CA PRO A 13 15.35 -28.72 -32.44
C PRO A 13 15.56 -29.18 -30.99
N SER A 14 16.74 -29.73 -30.72
CA SER A 14 17.19 -29.93 -29.34
C SER A 14 17.41 -28.58 -28.64
N VAL A 15 17.38 -28.57 -27.31
CA VAL A 15 17.66 -27.38 -26.49
C VAL A 15 19.03 -26.78 -26.85
N ASN A 16 20.07 -27.62 -26.99
CA ASN A 16 21.40 -27.16 -27.36
C ASN A 16 21.43 -26.55 -28.76
N ARG A 17 20.70 -27.14 -29.73
CA ARG A 17 20.61 -26.57 -31.08
C ARG A 17 19.93 -25.22 -31.06
N LEU A 18 18.83 -25.05 -30.33
CA LEU A 18 18.19 -23.74 -30.17
C LEU A 18 19.16 -22.71 -29.58
N ILE A 19 19.91 -23.05 -28.54
CA ILE A 19 20.89 -22.14 -27.92
C ILE A 19 21.97 -21.74 -28.92
N THR A 20 22.46 -22.65 -29.77
CA THR A 20 23.46 -22.31 -30.80
C THR A 20 22.99 -21.28 -31.82
N LEU A 21 21.67 -21.16 -32.05
CA LEU A 21 21.09 -20.16 -32.95
C LEU A 21 21.05 -18.74 -32.35
N ILE A 22 21.22 -18.61 -31.04
CA ILE A 22 21.16 -17.32 -30.32
C ILE A 22 22.49 -16.54 -30.52
N PRO A 23 22.46 -15.19 -30.58
CA PRO A 23 23.68 -14.39 -30.68
C PRO A 23 24.68 -14.63 -29.54
N ASP A 24 25.97 -14.57 -29.83
CA ASP A 24 27.03 -14.87 -28.86
C ASP A 24 27.08 -13.84 -27.73
N GLU A 25 26.66 -12.60 -27.97
CA GLU A 25 26.56 -11.55 -26.95
C GLU A 25 25.64 -11.99 -25.81
N ILE A 26 24.50 -12.61 -26.13
CA ILE A 26 23.54 -13.13 -25.14
C ILE A 26 24.12 -14.37 -24.44
N LYS A 27 24.85 -15.22 -25.15
CA LYS A 27 25.49 -16.41 -24.54
C LYS A 27 26.56 -16.04 -23.52
N VAL A 28 27.26 -14.92 -23.73
CA VAL A 28 28.28 -14.40 -22.80
C VAL A 28 27.63 -13.67 -21.63
N GLU A 29 26.53 -12.96 -21.86
CA GLU A 29 25.81 -12.20 -20.82
C GLU A 29 25.16 -13.12 -19.76
N TYR A 30 24.63 -14.27 -20.17
CA TYR A 30 23.85 -15.15 -19.30
C TYR A 30 24.50 -16.52 -19.05
N LYS A 31 24.32 -17.04 -17.83
CA LYS A 31 24.76 -18.40 -17.49
C LYS A 31 24.02 -19.44 -18.34
N GLN A 32 24.73 -20.49 -18.77
CA GLN A 32 24.20 -21.58 -19.59
C GLN A 32 22.92 -22.22 -19.03
N GLY A 33 22.83 -22.39 -17.70
CA GLY A 33 21.64 -22.95 -17.06
C GLY A 33 20.38 -22.11 -17.31
N PHE A 34 20.49 -20.78 -17.24
CA PHE A 34 19.40 -19.86 -17.50
C PHE A 34 18.94 -19.90 -18.97
N LEU A 35 19.90 -19.92 -19.90
CA LEU A 35 19.60 -20.07 -21.33
C LEU A 35 18.93 -21.41 -21.65
N THR A 36 19.34 -22.47 -20.95
CA THR A 36 18.75 -23.81 -21.08
C THR A 36 17.29 -23.83 -20.62
N GLU A 37 16.97 -23.16 -19.51
CA GLU A 37 15.60 -23.01 -19.03
C GLU A 37 14.72 -22.25 -20.03
N ILE A 38 15.21 -21.12 -20.56
CA ILE A 38 14.48 -20.33 -21.57
C ILE A 38 14.23 -21.15 -22.85
N ALA A 39 15.24 -21.87 -23.32
CA ALA A 39 15.10 -22.74 -24.49
C ALA A 39 14.05 -23.84 -24.26
N ARG A 40 14.04 -24.48 -23.08
CA ARG A 40 13.02 -25.48 -22.73
C ARG A 40 11.62 -24.88 -22.75
N GLU A 41 11.42 -23.72 -22.12
CA GLU A 41 10.12 -23.05 -22.08
C GLU A 41 9.63 -22.63 -23.46
N SER A 42 10.53 -22.10 -24.29
CA SER A 42 10.23 -21.68 -25.66
C SER A 42 9.78 -22.87 -26.51
N LEU A 43 10.49 -24.00 -26.41
CA LEU A 43 10.15 -25.22 -27.14
C LEU A 43 8.87 -25.87 -26.61
N ASP A 44 8.63 -25.87 -25.28
CA ASP A 44 7.39 -26.37 -24.69
C ASP A 44 6.18 -25.53 -25.11
N PHE A 45 6.34 -24.21 -25.22
CA PHE A 45 5.31 -23.33 -25.76
C PHE A 45 5.04 -23.63 -27.24
N LEU A 46 6.09 -23.78 -28.06
CA LEU A 46 5.96 -24.16 -29.46
C LEU A 46 5.23 -25.49 -29.62
N ARG A 47 5.57 -26.51 -28.82
CA ARG A 47 4.87 -27.81 -28.82
C ARG A 47 3.37 -27.65 -28.57
N LYS A 48 2.98 -26.84 -27.59
CA LYS A 48 1.56 -26.55 -27.29
C LYS A 48 0.86 -25.85 -28.46
N LYS A 49 1.53 -24.90 -29.12
CA LYS A 49 0.98 -24.19 -30.28
C LYS A 49 0.79 -25.06 -31.52
N ILE A 50 1.73 -25.96 -31.79
CA ILE A 50 1.59 -26.97 -32.87
C ILE A 50 0.45 -27.95 -32.54
N LEU A 51 0.32 -28.40 -31.28
CA LEU A 51 -0.80 -29.25 -30.86
C LEU A 51 -2.14 -28.57 -31.12
N ALA A 52 -2.27 -27.30 -30.72
CA ALA A 52 -3.45 -26.46 -30.93
C ALA A 52 -3.72 -26.12 -32.41
N GLY A 53 -2.78 -26.39 -33.32
CA GLY A 53 -2.91 -26.04 -34.74
C GLY A 53 -2.69 -24.55 -35.03
N GLU A 54 -2.12 -23.81 -34.09
CA GLU A 54 -1.83 -22.37 -34.25
C GLU A 54 -0.51 -22.11 -35.01
N VAL A 55 0.35 -23.12 -35.12
CA VAL A 55 1.61 -23.06 -35.86
C VAL A 55 1.65 -24.24 -36.81
N GLU A 56 1.66 -23.95 -38.12
CA GLU A 56 1.72 -24.95 -39.20
C GLU A 56 3.11 -25.09 -39.82
N ASP A 57 4.01 -24.14 -39.58
CA ASP A 57 5.43 -24.22 -39.95
C ASP A 57 6.25 -23.20 -39.14
N PHE A 58 7.57 -23.38 -39.08
CA PHE A 58 8.50 -22.44 -38.47
C PHE A 58 9.93 -22.65 -39.02
N ASP A 59 10.76 -21.62 -38.91
CA ASP A 59 12.18 -21.63 -39.27
C ASP A 59 13.07 -21.24 -38.07
N ASP A 60 14.38 -21.19 -38.29
CA ASP A 60 15.37 -20.84 -37.26
C ASP A 60 15.18 -19.39 -36.76
N ASP A 61 14.72 -18.46 -37.59
CA ASP A 61 14.50 -17.07 -37.20
C ASP A 61 13.26 -16.93 -36.30
N PHE A 62 12.17 -17.65 -36.61
CA PHE A 62 11.02 -17.78 -35.71
C PHE A 62 11.43 -18.34 -34.34
N LEU A 63 12.32 -19.34 -34.31
CA LEU A 63 12.81 -19.94 -33.08
C LEU A 63 13.66 -18.98 -32.25
N LYS A 64 14.54 -18.19 -32.90
CA LYS A 64 15.29 -17.12 -32.25
C LYS A 64 14.35 -16.07 -31.66
N ASP A 65 13.39 -15.58 -32.44
CA ASP A 65 12.41 -14.59 -31.97
C ASP A 65 11.60 -15.12 -30.80
N LEU A 66 11.20 -16.40 -30.84
CA LEU A 66 10.48 -17.03 -29.74
C LEU A 66 11.35 -17.11 -28.49
N PHE A 67 12.61 -17.54 -28.63
CA PHE A 67 13.57 -17.56 -27.51
C PHE A 67 13.76 -16.16 -26.92
N LEU A 68 13.97 -15.14 -27.74
CA LEU A 68 14.15 -13.75 -27.31
C LEU A 68 12.90 -13.22 -26.60
N LYS A 69 11.69 -13.56 -27.08
CA LYS A 69 10.44 -13.22 -26.38
C LYS A 69 10.36 -13.84 -24.98
N PHE A 70 10.80 -15.08 -24.81
CA PHE A 70 10.84 -15.73 -23.50
C PHE A 70 11.95 -15.15 -22.61
N LEU A 71 13.11 -14.81 -23.17
CA LEU A 71 14.19 -14.11 -22.47
C LEU A 71 13.71 -12.75 -21.95
N GLU A 72 13.08 -11.92 -22.80
CA GLU A 72 12.52 -10.63 -22.39
C GLU A 72 11.45 -10.79 -21.31
N LYS A 73 10.59 -11.82 -21.42
CA LYS A 73 9.62 -12.13 -20.37
C LYS A 73 10.27 -12.49 -19.04
N ARG A 74 11.45 -13.14 -19.07
CA ARG A 74 12.24 -13.49 -17.87
C ARG A 74 12.97 -12.29 -17.26
N LYS A 75 13.24 -11.22 -18.03
CA LYS A 75 13.78 -9.95 -17.51
C LYS A 75 12.76 -9.16 -16.68
N ILE A 76 11.47 -9.39 -16.90
CA ILE A 76 10.41 -8.68 -16.18
C ILE A 76 10.32 -9.18 -14.73
N PHE A 77 10.47 -8.28 -13.77
CA PHE A 77 10.28 -8.57 -12.35
C PHE A 77 8.84 -9.04 -12.04
N ASN A 78 8.67 -9.89 -11.02
CA ASN A 78 7.35 -10.32 -10.59
C ASN A 78 6.56 -9.19 -9.93
N LEU A 79 7.22 -8.41 -9.05
CA LEU A 79 6.68 -7.16 -8.52
C LEU A 79 6.97 -6.04 -9.51
N ARG A 80 5.92 -5.35 -9.96
CA ARG A 80 6.00 -4.35 -11.01
C ARG A 80 5.22 -3.11 -10.63
N ARG A 81 5.63 -1.98 -11.21
CA ARG A 81 4.81 -0.78 -11.26
C ARG A 81 3.53 -1.06 -12.05
N VAL A 82 2.44 -0.46 -11.60
CA VAL A 82 1.12 -0.49 -12.27
C VAL A 82 0.58 0.93 -12.34
N ILE A 83 -0.22 1.22 -13.35
CA ILE A 83 -1.03 2.46 -13.41
C ILE A 83 -2.33 2.21 -12.65
N ASN A 84 -2.55 2.96 -11.57
CA ASN A 84 -3.79 2.91 -10.80
C ASN A 84 -4.83 3.86 -11.38
N ALA A 85 -5.80 3.34 -12.12
CA ALA A 85 -6.96 4.07 -12.63
C ALA A 85 -8.26 3.65 -11.93
N THR A 86 -8.17 3.13 -10.70
CA THR A 86 -9.34 2.68 -9.93
C THR A 86 -10.07 3.82 -9.24
N GLY A 87 -9.38 4.92 -8.92
CA GLY A 87 -9.92 5.98 -8.08
C GLY A 87 -9.82 5.70 -6.59
N VAL A 88 -9.16 4.60 -6.18
CA VAL A 88 -8.88 4.30 -4.77
C VAL A 88 -7.48 4.83 -4.43
N ILE A 89 -7.41 5.84 -3.56
CA ILE A 89 -6.16 6.54 -3.22
C ILE A 89 -5.23 5.64 -2.40
N ILE A 90 -5.70 5.16 -1.25
CA ILE A 90 -4.98 4.22 -0.39
C ILE A 90 -5.42 2.79 -0.74
N HIS A 91 -4.89 2.28 -1.84
CA HIS A 91 -5.28 0.97 -2.37
C HIS A 91 -4.42 -0.15 -1.75
N THR A 92 -4.98 -0.95 -0.84
CA THR A 92 -4.21 -1.99 -0.12
C THR A 92 -3.54 -2.99 -1.05
N ASN A 93 -4.23 -3.48 -2.09
CA ASN A 93 -3.66 -4.44 -3.04
C ASN A 93 -2.57 -3.85 -3.96
N LEU A 94 -2.52 -2.52 -4.13
CA LEU A 94 -1.55 -1.85 -5.01
C LEU A 94 -0.41 -1.18 -4.23
N GLY A 95 -0.26 -1.50 -2.93
CA GLY A 95 0.86 -1.00 -2.13
C GLY A 95 0.56 0.26 -1.33
N ARG A 96 -0.72 0.62 -1.13
CA ARG A 96 -1.16 1.78 -0.32
C ARG A 96 -0.60 3.10 -0.85
N SER A 97 0.12 3.85 -0.02
CA SER A 97 0.59 5.20 -0.30
C SER A 97 1.86 5.19 -1.16
N PRO A 98 1.83 5.73 -2.39
CA PRO A 98 3.04 5.97 -3.14
C PRO A 98 3.87 7.08 -2.49
N ILE A 99 5.19 6.99 -2.61
CA ILE A 99 6.15 8.01 -2.15
C ILE A 99 6.49 8.98 -3.29
N SER A 100 6.92 10.19 -2.94
CA SER A 100 7.33 11.20 -3.93
C SER A 100 8.68 10.85 -4.57
N GLU A 101 8.96 11.41 -5.74
CA GLU A 101 10.26 11.21 -6.42
C GLU A 101 11.43 11.70 -5.55
N LYS A 102 11.25 12.82 -4.84
CA LYS A 102 12.24 13.35 -3.89
C LYS A 102 12.53 12.37 -2.75
N VAL A 103 11.50 11.71 -2.21
CA VAL A 103 11.67 10.65 -1.20
C VAL A 103 12.38 9.44 -1.80
N ALA A 104 12.00 9.02 -3.02
CA ALA A 104 12.64 7.90 -3.71
C ALA A 104 14.13 8.15 -4.01
N GLU A 105 14.48 9.36 -4.45
CA GLU A 105 15.87 9.78 -4.68
C GLU A 105 16.67 9.74 -3.37
N HIS A 106 16.11 10.23 -2.27
CA HIS A 106 16.75 10.16 -0.96
C HIS A 106 17.00 8.71 -0.52
N ILE A 107 16.03 7.81 -0.71
CA ILE A 107 16.22 6.38 -0.45
C ILE A 107 17.39 5.87 -1.29
N GLY A 108 17.40 6.14 -2.60
CA GLY A 108 18.47 5.77 -3.52
C GLY A 108 19.85 6.13 -2.97
N ASN A 109 20.03 7.40 -2.61
CA ASN A 109 21.27 7.92 -2.03
C ASN A 109 21.72 7.20 -0.75
N ILE A 110 20.79 6.82 0.13
CA ILE A 110 21.10 6.13 1.38
C ILE A 110 21.37 4.63 1.18
N VAL A 111 20.71 3.99 0.22
CA VAL A 111 20.79 2.53 0.04
C VAL A 111 21.95 2.10 -0.82
N THR A 112 22.44 2.96 -1.73
CA THR A 112 23.58 2.68 -2.62
C THR A 112 24.95 2.87 -1.96
N GLY A 113 25.00 3.27 -0.68
CA GLY A 113 26.25 3.45 0.07
C GLY A 113 26.14 3.13 1.56
N TYR A 114 27.22 3.46 2.28
CA TYR A 114 27.23 3.52 3.75
C TYR A 114 26.53 4.78 4.23
N SER A 115 25.97 4.72 5.45
CA SER A 115 25.18 5.80 6.03
C SER A 115 25.41 5.88 7.52
N ASN A 116 25.07 7.02 8.14
CA ASN A 116 25.12 7.24 9.59
C ASN A 116 23.99 6.53 10.37
N LEU A 117 23.51 5.38 9.87
CA LEU A 117 22.29 4.71 10.36
C LEU A 117 22.31 4.39 11.86
N GLU A 118 23.46 4.03 12.42
CA GLU A 118 23.61 3.73 13.85
C GLU A 118 24.89 4.36 14.43
N ILE A 119 25.36 5.45 13.82
CA ILE A 119 26.54 6.20 14.29
C ILE A 119 26.18 7.67 14.43
N ASP A 120 26.48 8.20 15.59
CA ASP A 120 26.38 9.63 15.86
C ASP A 120 27.62 10.32 15.26
N LEU A 121 27.40 11.27 14.36
CA LEU A 121 28.48 11.91 13.60
C LEU A 121 29.27 12.92 14.44
N GLU A 122 28.71 13.45 15.54
CA GLU A 122 29.41 14.38 16.42
C GLU A 122 30.38 13.65 17.34
N THR A 123 29.95 12.52 17.88
CA THR A 123 30.73 11.72 18.85
C THR A 123 31.53 10.59 18.23
N GLY A 124 31.20 10.18 17.01
CA GLY A 124 31.77 9.01 16.32
C GLY A 124 31.40 7.66 16.95
N LYS A 125 30.44 7.64 17.89
CA LYS A 125 30.04 6.43 18.64
C LYS A 125 28.74 5.84 18.12
N ARG A 126 28.47 4.60 18.49
CA ARG A 126 27.21 3.91 18.17
C ARG A 126 26.03 4.65 18.81
N GLY A 127 25.05 5.03 17.98
CA GLY A 127 23.83 5.74 18.38
C GLY A 127 22.55 4.90 18.22
N LEU A 128 21.41 5.53 18.48
CA LEU A 128 20.09 4.94 18.22
C LEU A 128 19.77 5.03 16.73
N ARG A 129 19.23 3.94 16.17
CA ARG A 129 18.98 3.85 14.73
C ARG A 129 18.10 4.97 14.17
N TYR A 130 17.02 5.29 14.88
CA TYR A 130 16.00 6.23 14.42
C TYR A 130 16.12 7.60 15.09
N GLN A 131 17.28 7.94 15.67
CA GLN A 131 17.52 9.23 16.33
C GLN A 131 17.17 10.43 15.44
N ASN A 132 17.51 10.35 14.14
CA ASN A 132 17.24 11.41 13.17
C ASN A 132 15.73 11.60 12.92
N VAL A 133 14.93 10.54 13.03
CA VAL A 133 13.49 10.57 12.77
C VAL A 133 12.71 10.91 14.04
N GLU A 134 13.22 10.49 15.20
CA GLU A 134 12.63 10.80 16.51
C GLU A 134 12.46 12.30 16.72
N GLU A 135 13.49 13.10 16.45
CA GLU A 135 13.41 14.55 16.63
C GLU A 135 12.36 15.20 15.72
N LEU A 136 12.23 14.73 14.47
CA LEU A 136 11.22 15.25 13.53
C LEU A 136 9.80 14.94 14.03
N LEU A 137 9.55 13.70 14.47
CA LEU A 137 8.25 13.31 15.01
C LEU A 137 7.92 14.10 16.28
N LYS A 138 8.87 14.30 17.19
CA LYS A 138 8.66 15.11 18.39
C LYS A 138 8.31 16.56 18.04
N ARG A 139 9.00 17.17 17.08
CA ARG A 139 8.69 18.53 16.61
C ARG A 139 7.30 18.63 15.99
N LEU A 140 6.91 17.66 15.17
CA LEU A 140 5.62 17.64 14.50
C LEU A 140 4.45 17.37 15.44
N THR A 141 4.68 16.66 16.55
CA THR A 141 3.60 16.11 17.38
C THR A 141 3.58 16.57 18.83
N GLY A 142 4.68 17.16 19.32
CA GLY A 142 4.86 17.47 20.73
C GLY A 142 5.01 16.26 21.65
N ALA A 143 5.12 15.04 21.10
CA ALA A 143 5.31 13.82 21.89
C ALA A 143 6.62 13.86 22.69
N GLU A 144 6.62 13.26 23.88
CA GLU A 144 7.80 13.27 24.74
C GLU A 144 8.88 12.28 24.26
N ALA A 145 8.46 11.15 23.68
CA ALA A 145 9.32 10.12 23.12
C ALA A 145 8.65 9.36 21.97
N VAL A 146 9.46 8.62 21.20
CA VAL A 146 9.06 7.96 19.95
C VAL A 146 9.57 6.52 19.87
N CYS A 147 8.80 5.56 19.40
CA CYS A 147 9.34 4.26 18.98
C CYS A 147 8.85 3.94 17.57
N ILE A 148 9.74 3.39 16.74
CA ILE A 148 9.41 3.05 15.35
C ILE A 148 9.76 1.60 15.10
N VAL A 149 8.76 0.85 14.63
CA VAL A 149 8.82 -0.57 14.30
C VAL A 149 8.35 -0.81 12.87
N ASN A 150 8.40 -2.06 12.43
CA ASN A 150 8.12 -2.49 11.06
C ASN A 150 6.77 -2.00 10.50
N ASN A 151 5.68 -2.15 11.25
CA ASN A 151 4.33 -1.72 10.86
C ASN A 151 3.44 -1.52 12.10
N ASN A 152 2.23 -0.98 11.93
CA ASN A 152 1.34 -0.73 13.06
C ASN A 152 0.88 -2.00 13.79
N ALA A 153 0.77 -3.14 13.09
CA ALA A 153 0.47 -4.42 13.73
C ALA A 153 1.55 -4.81 14.74
N ALA A 154 2.82 -4.64 14.36
CA ALA A 154 3.97 -4.79 15.25
C ALA A 154 3.97 -3.75 16.39
N ALA A 155 3.48 -2.54 16.13
CA ALA A 155 3.36 -1.50 17.16
C ALA A 155 2.36 -1.92 18.24
N VAL A 156 1.15 -2.35 17.84
CA VAL A 156 0.11 -2.85 18.76
C VAL A 156 0.63 -4.02 19.58
N LEU A 157 1.24 -5.03 18.92
CA LEU A 157 1.85 -6.17 19.60
C LEU A 157 2.90 -5.74 20.63
N LEU A 158 3.82 -4.85 20.23
CA LEU A 158 4.91 -4.40 21.10
C LEU A 158 4.38 -3.59 22.30
N VAL A 159 3.41 -2.69 22.10
CA VAL A 159 2.80 -1.91 23.18
C VAL A 159 2.15 -2.84 24.19
N LEU A 160 1.32 -3.79 23.74
CA LEU A 160 0.61 -4.72 24.62
C LEU A 160 1.56 -5.65 25.36
N SER A 161 2.56 -6.23 24.67
CA SER A 161 3.57 -7.09 25.31
C SER A 161 4.39 -6.34 26.35
N SER A 162 4.70 -5.06 26.10
CA SER A 162 5.54 -4.26 26.99
C SER A 162 4.81 -3.73 28.22
N LEU A 163 3.51 -3.41 28.08
CA LEU A 163 2.75 -2.70 29.10
C LEU A 163 1.74 -3.58 29.84
N ALA A 164 1.28 -4.68 29.25
CA ALA A 164 0.15 -5.45 29.77
C ALA A 164 0.31 -6.98 29.73
N SER A 165 1.53 -7.51 29.52
CA SER A 165 1.76 -8.96 29.57
C SER A 165 1.37 -9.53 30.95
N GLY A 166 0.51 -10.55 30.95
CA GLY A 166 -0.07 -11.18 32.14
C GLY A 166 -1.14 -10.36 32.86
N LYS A 167 -1.58 -9.23 32.29
CA LYS A 167 -2.53 -8.30 32.91
C LYS A 167 -3.70 -7.96 31.98
N GLU A 168 -4.75 -7.38 32.56
CA GLU A 168 -5.98 -7.07 31.83
C GLU A 168 -5.85 -5.79 31.00
N VAL A 169 -6.36 -5.84 29.78
CA VAL A 169 -6.52 -4.69 28.88
C VAL A 169 -7.99 -4.53 28.55
N ILE A 170 -8.57 -3.39 28.97
CA ILE A 170 -9.98 -3.10 28.75
C ILE A 170 -10.16 -2.41 27.40
N VAL A 171 -11.03 -2.96 26.55
CA VAL A 171 -11.33 -2.44 25.20
C VAL A 171 -12.80 -2.64 24.85
N SER A 172 -13.36 -1.73 24.07
CA SER A 172 -14.74 -1.85 23.59
C SER A 172 -14.90 -3.07 22.66
N ARG A 173 -15.99 -3.83 22.81
CA ARG A 173 -16.33 -4.95 21.91
C ARG A 173 -16.46 -4.51 20.46
N GLY A 174 -16.98 -3.30 20.22
CA GLY A 174 -17.06 -2.69 18.88
C GLY A 174 -15.71 -2.27 18.30
N GLU A 175 -14.61 -2.40 19.04
CA GLU A 175 -13.26 -2.02 18.61
C GLU A 175 -12.36 -3.25 18.39
N LEU A 176 -12.90 -4.46 18.49
CA LEU A 176 -12.21 -5.72 18.19
C LEU A 176 -12.21 -6.01 16.68
N ILE A 177 -11.44 -5.22 15.94
CA ILE A 177 -11.48 -5.17 14.49
C ILE A 177 -10.60 -6.24 13.81
N GLU A 178 -10.90 -6.51 12.55
CA GLU A 178 -10.05 -7.25 11.62
C GLU A 178 -9.62 -6.36 10.45
N ILE A 179 -8.31 -6.32 10.14
CA ILE A 179 -7.74 -5.52 9.04
C ILE A 179 -6.95 -6.44 8.10
N GLY A 180 -7.14 -6.27 6.78
CA GLY A 180 -6.29 -6.89 5.75
C GLY A 180 -6.36 -8.42 5.67
N GLY A 181 -7.33 -9.04 6.35
CA GLY A 181 -7.65 -10.48 6.28
C GLY A 181 -6.89 -11.39 7.24
N SER A 182 -5.94 -10.88 8.04
CA SER A 182 -5.19 -11.70 9.01
C SER A 182 -4.78 -10.97 10.29
N PHE A 183 -5.00 -9.66 10.38
CA PHE A 183 -4.72 -8.91 11.60
C PHE A 183 -6.01 -8.72 12.37
N ARG A 184 -6.14 -9.38 13.53
CA ARG A 184 -7.30 -9.32 14.41
C ARG A 184 -6.84 -8.87 15.79
N ILE A 185 -7.44 -7.81 16.33
CA ILE A 185 -7.07 -7.29 17.66
C ILE A 185 -7.09 -8.39 18.73
N PRO A 186 -8.10 -9.27 18.83
CA PRO A 186 -8.10 -10.36 19.80
C PRO A 186 -6.89 -11.28 19.68
N ASP A 187 -6.56 -11.73 18.47
CA ASP A 187 -5.44 -12.65 18.20
C ASP A 187 -4.10 -11.99 18.58
N VAL A 188 -3.95 -10.68 18.33
CA VAL A 188 -2.75 -9.92 18.70
C VAL A 188 -2.63 -9.74 20.21
N MET A 189 -3.74 -9.51 20.92
CA MET A 189 -3.76 -9.42 22.38
C MET A 189 -3.37 -10.75 23.03
N GLU A 190 -3.88 -11.86 22.50
CA GLU A 190 -3.50 -13.20 22.94
C GLU A 190 -2.00 -13.44 22.74
N GLN A 191 -1.48 -13.16 21.53
CA GLN A 191 -0.05 -13.31 21.23
C GLN A 191 0.84 -12.36 22.05
N SER A 192 0.33 -11.19 22.45
CA SER A 192 1.09 -10.28 23.30
C SER A 192 1.21 -10.74 24.76
N GLY A 193 0.42 -11.76 25.14
CA GLY A 193 0.26 -12.21 26.52
C GLY A 193 -0.66 -11.32 27.35
N ALA A 194 -1.41 -10.42 26.72
CA ALA A 194 -2.36 -9.56 27.42
C ALA A 194 -3.69 -10.30 27.61
N VAL A 195 -4.37 -10.04 28.73
CA VAL A 195 -5.69 -10.62 28.99
C VAL A 195 -6.74 -9.66 28.46
N LEU A 196 -7.42 -10.05 27.38
CA LEU A 196 -8.49 -9.26 26.77
C LEU A 196 -9.68 -9.14 27.73
N ARG A 197 -10.05 -7.91 28.09
CA ARG A 197 -11.26 -7.59 28.87
C ARG A 197 -12.19 -6.71 28.04
N GLU A 198 -13.02 -7.35 27.21
CA GLU A 198 -13.97 -6.63 26.36
C GLU A 198 -15.17 -6.07 27.14
N VAL A 199 -15.60 -4.87 26.79
CA VAL A 199 -16.73 -4.16 27.44
C VAL A 199 -17.74 -3.61 26.44
N GLY A 200 -18.93 -3.26 26.94
CA GLY A 200 -20.00 -2.73 26.11
C GLY A 200 -20.56 -3.74 25.10
N THR A 201 -21.10 -3.22 24.01
CA THR A 201 -21.69 -3.99 22.90
C THR A 201 -21.08 -3.57 21.57
N THR A 202 -21.39 -4.30 20.50
CA THR A 202 -20.85 -4.01 19.16
C THR A 202 -21.13 -2.58 18.70
N ASN A 203 -22.36 -2.11 18.89
CA ASN A 203 -22.79 -0.79 18.41
C ASN A 203 -22.74 0.30 19.49
N LYS A 204 -22.85 -0.05 20.78
CA LYS A 204 -22.86 0.92 21.89
C LYS A 204 -21.92 0.52 23.01
N THR A 205 -21.00 1.42 23.32
CA THR A 205 -20.15 1.34 24.52
C THR A 205 -20.17 2.67 25.24
N LYS A 206 -20.41 2.62 26.55
CA LYS A 206 -20.48 3.78 27.44
C LYS A 206 -19.29 3.80 28.38
N LEU A 207 -18.94 4.98 28.90
CA LEU A 207 -17.82 5.13 29.84
C LEU A 207 -17.96 4.24 31.09
N LYS A 208 -19.19 4.07 31.59
CA LYS A 208 -19.49 3.18 32.73
C LYS A 208 -19.14 1.70 32.47
N ASP A 209 -19.14 1.27 31.21
CA ASP A 209 -18.82 -0.13 30.86
C ASP A 209 -17.32 -0.37 31.04
N TYR A 210 -16.49 0.63 30.71
CA TYR A 210 -15.06 0.62 31.02
C TYR A 210 -14.80 0.67 32.52
N GLU A 211 -15.43 1.63 33.22
CA GLU A 211 -15.22 1.84 34.66
C GLU A 211 -15.59 0.61 35.49
N ALA A 212 -16.70 -0.06 35.16
CA ALA A 212 -17.15 -1.26 35.87
C ALA A 212 -16.26 -2.49 35.65
N ALA A 213 -15.42 -2.49 34.62
CA ALA A 213 -14.52 -3.59 34.29
C ALA A 213 -13.12 -3.44 34.91
N ILE A 214 -12.82 -2.29 35.53
CA ILE A 214 -11.52 -2.04 36.19
C ILE A 214 -11.37 -2.95 37.42
N THR A 215 -10.23 -3.63 37.49
CA THR A 215 -9.80 -4.47 38.61
C THR A 215 -8.37 -4.13 39.01
N GLU A 216 -7.86 -4.75 40.08
CA GLU A 216 -6.46 -4.70 40.48
C GLU A 216 -5.49 -5.27 39.41
N ASN A 217 -6.00 -6.08 38.48
CA ASN A 217 -5.22 -6.67 37.39
C ASN A 217 -5.22 -5.82 36.12
N THR A 218 -5.98 -4.72 36.07
CA THR A 218 -6.04 -3.84 34.90
C THR A 218 -4.74 -3.06 34.72
N ALA A 219 -4.11 -3.21 33.55
CA ALA A 219 -2.86 -2.55 33.19
C ALA A 219 -3.04 -1.42 32.16
N LEU A 220 -4.08 -1.49 31.32
CA LEU A 220 -4.22 -0.59 30.19
C LEU A 220 -5.69 -0.39 29.82
N LEU A 221 -6.07 0.86 29.57
CA LEU A 221 -7.31 1.18 28.86
C LEU A 221 -6.96 1.37 27.38
N MET A 222 -7.56 0.57 26.51
CA MET A 222 -7.27 0.58 25.09
C MET A 222 -8.46 1.12 24.29
N LYS A 223 -8.14 1.96 23.31
CA LYS A 223 -9.05 2.41 22.26
C LYS A 223 -8.49 2.02 20.90
N VAL A 224 -9.33 1.48 20.01
CA VAL A 224 -8.94 1.19 18.62
C VAL A 224 -9.84 1.94 17.66
N HIS A 225 -9.24 2.71 16.77
CA HIS A 225 -9.96 3.41 15.73
C HIS A 225 -10.46 2.45 14.65
N THR A 226 -11.72 2.59 14.24
CA THR A 226 -12.37 1.71 13.25
C THR A 226 -11.97 2.06 11.81
N SER A 227 -10.67 2.15 11.52
CA SER A 227 -10.11 2.71 10.27
C SER A 227 -10.51 2.01 8.95
N ASN A 228 -11.18 0.87 8.99
CA ASN A 228 -11.55 0.09 7.80
C ASN A 228 -13.03 -0.25 7.68
N TYR A 229 -13.87 0.15 8.64
CA TYR A 229 -15.33 0.01 8.54
C TYR A 229 -16.05 1.09 9.39
N ARG A 230 -17.36 1.20 9.24
CA ARG A 230 -18.22 2.01 10.11
C ARG A 230 -19.47 1.23 10.49
N ILE A 231 -19.96 1.45 11.71
CA ILE A 231 -21.28 0.98 12.14
C ILE A 231 -22.24 2.16 11.99
N LEU A 232 -23.33 1.97 11.24
CA LEU A 232 -24.37 2.97 11.01
C LEU A 232 -25.62 2.65 11.84
N GLY A 233 -26.42 3.67 12.17
CA GLY A 233 -27.64 3.54 12.97
C GLY A 233 -27.44 3.94 14.44
N PHE A 234 -27.99 3.15 15.38
CA PHE A 234 -27.90 3.45 16.82
C PHE A 234 -26.53 3.08 17.38
N THR A 235 -25.57 3.99 17.27
CA THR A 235 -24.21 3.79 17.75
C THR A 235 -23.82 4.77 18.86
N GLU A 236 -22.90 4.35 19.72
CA GLU A 236 -22.34 5.16 20.82
C GLU A 236 -20.92 4.67 21.11
N SER A 237 -19.97 5.59 21.22
CA SER A 237 -18.55 5.27 21.46
C SER A 237 -17.96 6.22 22.49
N VAL A 238 -17.08 5.70 23.35
CA VAL A 238 -16.31 6.50 24.31
C VAL A 238 -15.15 7.19 23.59
N SER A 239 -14.99 8.49 23.81
CA SER A 239 -13.89 9.27 23.24
C SER A 239 -12.57 9.00 23.98
N GLY A 240 -11.44 9.24 23.31
CA GLY A 240 -10.12 9.14 23.95
C GLY A 240 -9.98 10.05 25.17
N LYS A 241 -10.56 11.27 25.13
CA LYS A 241 -10.56 12.22 26.25
C LYS A 241 -11.28 11.69 27.49
N GLU A 242 -12.42 11.02 27.30
CA GLU A 242 -13.15 10.39 28.41
C GLU A 242 -12.36 9.23 29.02
N LEU A 243 -11.71 8.41 28.19
CA LEU A 243 -10.83 7.34 28.67
C LEU A 243 -9.61 7.90 29.42
N VAL A 244 -9.03 9.00 28.97
CA VAL A 244 -7.92 9.68 29.67
C VAL A 244 -8.36 10.20 31.04
N ALA A 245 -9.56 10.77 31.15
CA ALA A 245 -10.10 11.20 32.44
C ALA A 245 -10.30 10.01 33.39
N LEU A 246 -10.80 8.88 32.88
CA LEU A 246 -10.95 7.63 33.64
C LEU A 246 -9.59 7.04 34.04
N GLY A 247 -8.64 6.98 33.11
CA GLY A 247 -7.27 6.50 33.35
C GLY A 247 -6.58 7.29 34.46
N LYS A 248 -6.70 8.63 34.44
CA LYS A 248 -6.20 9.49 35.52
C LYS A 248 -6.84 9.22 36.87
N LYS A 249 -8.16 8.96 36.90
CA LYS A 249 -8.90 8.65 38.13
C LYS A 249 -8.38 7.37 38.81
N TYR A 250 -7.99 6.37 38.02
CA TYR A 250 -7.56 5.05 38.52
C TYR A 250 -6.05 4.79 38.43
N GLY A 251 -5.27 5.73 37.89
CA GLY A 251 -3.83 5.56 37.69
C GLY A 251 -3.47 4.53 36.61
N ILE A 252 -4.31 4.37 35.59
CA ILE A 252 -4.15 3.39 34.50
C ILE A 252 -3.84 4.14 33.19
N PRO A 253 -2.77 3.76 32.46
CA PRO A 253 -2.44 4.41 31.19
C PRO A 253 -3.48 4.13 30.10
N VAL A 254 -3.63 5.08 29.19
CA VAL A 254 -4.48 4.99 28.00
C VAL A 254 -3.65 4.82 26.74
N TYR A 255 -3.98 3.78 25.97
CA TYR A 255 -3.39 3.50 24.67
C TYR A 255 -4.45 3.64 23.56
N GLU A 256 -4.17 4.46 22.55
CA GLU A 256 -5.01 4.58 21.35
C GLU A 256 -4.28 4.07 20.11
N ASP A 257 -4.79 2.99 19.51
CA ASP A 257 -4.40 2.57 18.16
C ASP A 257 -5.22 3.39 17.16
N LEU A 258 -4.62 4.48 16.68
CA LEU A 258 -5.22 5.37 15.70
C LEU A 258 -5.25 4.72 14.30
N GLY A 259 -4.28 3.88 13.99
CA GLY A 259 -4.21 3.12 12.75
C GLY A 259 -3.90 3.95 11.49
N SER A 260 -4.67 5.01 11.19
CA SER A 260 -4.65 5.79 9.94
C SER A 260 -3.44 6.71 9.81
N GLY A 261 -2.97 7.28 10.92
CA GLY A 261 -1.78 8.13 10.97
C GLY A 261 -1.96 9.48 10.28
N SER A 262 -3.16 10.08 10.33
CA SER A 262 -3.39 11.38 9.71
C SER A 262 -2.70 12.51 10.49
N PHE A 263 -1.99 13.39 9.78
CA PHE A 263 -1.47 14.66 10.31
C PHE A 263 -2.28 15.86 9.85
N VAL A 264 -3.23 15.65 8.94
CA VAL A 264 -4.00 16.69 8.28
C VAL A 264 -5.47 16.54 8.64
N ASP A 265 -6.11 17.64 9.01
CA ASP A 265 -7.57 17.69 9.17
C ASP A 265 -8.23 17.56 7.79
N VAL A 266 -8.87 16.42 7.57
CA VAL A 266 -9.50 16.04 6.30
C VAL A 266 -10.81 16.78 6.04
N ARG A 267 -11.41 17.41 7.06
CA ARG A 267 -12.69 18.13 6.92
C ARG A 267 -12.58 19.32 5.97
N LYS A 268 -11.37 19.89 5.83
CA LYS A 268 -11.10 20.95 4.85
C LYS A 268 -11.27 20.50 3.39
N PHE A 269 -11.34 19.19 3.15
CA PHE A 269 -11.62 18.59 1.84
C PHE A 269 -13.07 18.08 1.71
N GLY A 270 -13.95 18.42 2.66
CA GLY A 270 -15.35 17.98 2.66
C GLY A 270 -15.56 16.54 3.15
N LEU A 271 -14.55 15.93 3.78
CA LEU A 271 -14.60 14.58 4.33
C LEU A 271 -15.07 14.59 5.80
N SER A 272 -15.62 13.46 6.26
CA SER A 272 -15.97 13.28 7.67
C SER A 272 -14.74 13.38 8.59
N TYR A 273 -14.99 13.70 9.87
CA TYR A 273 -13.92 13.80 10.87
C TYR A 273 -13.10 12.50 10.96
N GLU A 274 -11.79 12.64 10.85
CA GLU A 274 -10.79 11.60 11.11
C GLU A 274 -9.81 12.17 12.13
N PRO A 275 -9.61 11.50 13.29
CA PRO A 275 -8.70 12.01 14.31
C PRO A 275 -7.28 12.13 13.76
N THR A 276 -6.66 13.29 13.97
CA THR A 276 -5.24 13.47 13.67
C THR A 276 -4.38 12.97 14.82
N VAL A 277 -3.11 12.65 14.54
CA VAL A 277 -2.13 12.30 15.58
C VAL A 277 -2.05 13.39 16.66
N ASN A 278 -2.15 14.66 16.25
CA ASN A 278 -2.15 15.80 17.17
C ASN A 278 -3.44 15.91 18.00
N ASP A 279 -4.61 15.59 17.42
CA ASP A 279 -5.87 15.55 18.17
C ASP A 279 -5.80 14.51 19.30
N VAL A 280 -5.27 13.33 19.00
CA VAL A 280 -5.14 12.23 19.97
C VAL A 280 -4.18 12.58 21.09
N LEU A 281 -2.98 13.08 20.75
CA LEU A 281 -1.98 13.48 21.74
C LEU A 281 -2.44 14.66 22.60
N SER A 282 -3.06 15.68 22.00
CA SER A 282 -3.62 16.81 22.74
C SER A 282 -4.83 16.43 23.61
N GLY A 283 -5.51 15.32 23.27
CA GLY A 283 -6.51 14.67 24.10
C GLY A 283 -5.94 14.07 25.40
N GLY A 284 -4.61 13.97 25.52
CA GLY A 284 -3.91 13.51 26.71
C GLY A 284 -3.70 12.00 26.78
N VAL A 285 -3.84 11.29 25.66
CA VAL A 285 -3.54 9.86 25.56
C VAL A 285 -2.07 9.60 25.89
N ASP A 286 -1.79 8.55 26.65
CA ASP A 286 -0.44 8.28 27.15
C ASP A 286 0.44 7.62 26.09
N VAL A 287 -0.15 6.78 25.23
CA VAL A 287 0.50 6.14 24.08
C VAL A 287 -0.44 6.15 22.87
N VAL A 288 0.04 6.57 21.71
CA VAL A 288 -0.67 6.44 20.43
C VAL A 288 0.17 5.65 19.44
N SER A 289 -0.45 4.81 18.63
CA SER A 289 0.21 4.15 17.49
C SER A 289 -0.54 4.34 16.18
N PHE A 290 0.20 4.31 15.07
CA PHE A 290 -0.38 4.40 13.72
C PHE A 290 0.55 3.89 12.61
N SER A 291 -0.01 3.69 11.42
CA SER A 291 0.73 3.26 10.22
C SER A 291 1.37 4.45 9.49
N GLY A 292 2.57 4.26 8.95
CA GLY A 292 3.25 5.27 8.13
C GLY A 292 2.81 5.34 6.66
N ASP A 293 2.23 4.27 6.12
CA ASP A 293 1.86 4.09 4.71
C ASP A 293 0.36 4.22 4.45
N LYS A 294 -0.32 5.03 5.26
CA LYS A 294 -1.73 5.39 5.10
C LYS A 294 -1.84 6.90 4.90
N LEU A 295 -2.53 7.63 5.78
CA LEU A 295 -2.71 9.09 5.65
C LEU A 295 -1.45 9.88 5.98
N LEU A 296 -0.45 9.29 6.64
CA LEU A 296 0.89 9.91 6.69
C LEU A 296 1.50 10.04 5.29
N GLY A 297 1.16 9.14 4.36
CA GLY A 297 1.66 9.17 2.98
C GLY A 297 3.14 8.82 2.83
N GLY A 298 3.70 8.12 3.82
CA GLY A 298 5.09 7.67 3.84
C GLY A 298 5.24 6.16 3.57
N PRO A 299 6.36 5.56 3.99
CA PRO A 299 6.62 4.13 3.86
C PRO A 299 5.87 3.31 4.92
N GLN A 300 5.87 1.98 4.77
CA GLN A 300 5.38 1.10 5.83
C GLN A 300 6.23 1.33 7.10
N ALA A 301 5.55 1.66 8.19
CA ALA A 301 6.12 1.81 9.52
C ALA A 301 5.01 1.69 10.57
N GLY A 302 5.37 1.26 11.77
CA GLY A 302 4.56 1.40 12.97
C GLY A 302 5.17 2.46 13.85
N ILE A 303 4.48 3.57 14.03
CA ILE A 303 4.98 4.71 14.78
C ILE A 303 4.24 4.75 16.11
N ILE A 304 4.98 4.77 17.21
CA ILE A 304 4.46 4.82 18.59
C ILE A 304 4.95 6.12 19.21
N LEU A 305 4.03 6.96 19.67
CA LEU A 305 4.33 8.25 20.30
C LEU A 305 3.67 8.30 21.67
N GLY A 306 4.23 9.07 22.60
CA GLY A 306 3.57 9.27 23.89
C GLY A 306 4.52 9.69 25.01
N LYS A 307 4.14 9.32 26.23
CA LYS A 307 4.86 9.61 27.47
C LYS A 307 6.23 8.93 27.52
N LYS A 308 7.26 9.69 27.89
CA LYS A 308 8.65 9.21 27.86
C LYS A 308 8.84 7.91 28.63
N GLU A 309 8.28 7.84 29.83
CA GLU A 309 8.38 6.68 30.71
C GLU A 309 7.76 5.40 30.13
N LEU A 310 6.66 5.50 29.37
CA LEU A 310 6.02 4.35 28.74
C LEU A 310 6.76 3.92 27.47
N ILE A 311 7.16 4.89 26.65
CA ILE A 311 7.91 4.62 25.41
C ILE A 311 9.27 3.98 25.73
N GLU A 312 9.95 4.39 26.80
CA GLU A 312 11.20 3.76 27.24
C GLU A 312 11.01 2.30 27.68
N LYS A 313 9.88 1.95 28.31
CA LYS A 313 9.53 0.55 28.61
C LYS A 313 9.35 -0.26 27.32
N ILE A 314 8.61 0.30 26.36
CA ILE A 314 8.37 -0.29 25.04
C ILE A 314 9.69 -0.51 24.28
N ARG A 315 10.58 0.48 24.26
CA ARG A 315 11.89 0.40 23.58
C ARG A 315 12.79 -0.69 24.13
N LYS A 316 12.77 -0.91 25.45
CA LYS A 316 13.58 -1.91 26.14
C LYS A 316 13.07 -3.35 25.96
N HIS A 317 11.83 -3.52 25.51
CA HIS A 317 11.26 -4.85 25.33
C HIS A 317 12.01 -5.64 24.24
N PRO A 318 12.41 -6.91 24.46
CA PRO A 318 13.22 -7.68 23.52
C PRO A 318 12.63 -7.80 22.11
N LEU A 319 11.29 -7.87 21.99
CA LEU A 319 10.60 -7.91 20.69
C LEU A 319 10.92 -6.70 19.81
N ASN A 320 11.24 -5.54 20.37
CA ASN A 320 11.60 -4.36 19.60
C ASN A 320 12.76 -4.65 18.63
N ARG A 321 13.70 -5.54 19.01
CA ARG A 321 14.81 -5.91 18.14
C ARG A 321 14.37 -6.72 16.92
N ALA A 322 13.36 -7.58 17.08
CA ALA A 322 12.78 -8.39 16.00
C ALA A 322 11.86 -7.56 15.10
N LEU A 323 11.16 -6.57 15.67
CA LEU A 323 10.22 -5.69 15.00
C LEU A 323 10.87 -4.41 14.45
N ARG A 324 12.20 -4.29 14.56
CA ARG A 324 12.95 -3.07 14.25
C ARG A 324 12.79 -2.66 12.80
N ILE A 325 12.54 -1.37 12.57
CA ILE A 325 12.51 -0.74 11.24
C ILE A 325 13.84 -0.91 10.47
N ASP A 326 13.75 -1.11 9.16
CA ASP A 326 14.91 -1.26 8.26
C ASP A 326 15.45 0.09 7.75
N LYS A 327 16.58 0.06 7.03
CA LYS A 327 17.27 1.27 6.54
C LYS A 327 16.43 2.03 5.49
N MET A 328 15.77 1.32 4.58
CA MET A 328 15.05 1.90 3.45
C MET A 328 13.81 2.64 3.94
N THR A 329 13.02 1.98 4.78
CA THR A 329 11.80 2.57 5.36
C THR A 329 12.13 3.73 6.30
N LEU A 330 13.24 3.66 7.06
CA LEU A 330 13.66 4.79 7.88
C LEU A 330 14.04 6.02 7.06
N ALA A 331 14.83 5.86 5.99
CA ALA A 331 15.21 6.95 5.10
C ALA A 331 13.98 7.57 4.42
N ALA A 332 13.06 6.72 3.95
CA ALA A 332 11.81 7.18 3.36
C ALA A 332 10.95 7.97 4.36
N LEU A 333 10.89 7.51 5.62
CA LEU A 333 10.13 8.16 6.68
C LEU A 333 10.75 9.52 7.05
N GLU A 334 12.08 9.60 7.16
CA GLU A 334 12.79 10.88 7.42
C GLU A 334 12.44 11.93 6.36
N ALA A 335 12.58 11.57 5.08
CA ALA A 335 12.28 12.48 3.98
C ALA A 335 10.79 12.88 3.94
N THR A 336 9.89 11.95 4.23
CA THR A 336 8.44 12.23 4.30
C THR A 336 8.13 13.23 5.42
N LEU A 337 8.71 13.06 6.62
CA LEU A 337 8.47 13.95 7.75
C LEU A 337 9.09 15.34 7.55
N LYS A 338 10.20 15.44 6.80
CA LYS A 338 10.74 16.74 6.38
C LYS A 338 9.75 17.53 5.51
N ILE A 339 9.02 16.85 4.63
CA ILE A 339 7.97 17.51 3.82
C ILE A 339 6.88 18.12 4.71
N TYR A 340 6.45 17.41 5.76
CA TYR A 340 5.51 17.96 6.74
C TYR A 340 6.08 19.15 7.51
N LEU A 341 7.35 19.11 7.91
CA LEU A 341 8.00 20.24 8.58
C LEU A 341 8.13 21.47 7.69
N GLU A 342 8.30 21.26 6.38
CA GLU A 342 8.31 22.33 5.37
C GLU A 342 6.91 22.89 5.06
N GLY A 343 5.83 22.24 5.53
CA GLY A 343 4.44 22.64 5.23
C GLY A 343 4.03 22.36 3.79
N LYS A 344 4.63 21.38 3.13
CA LYS A 344 4.42 21.04 1.70
C LYS A 344 3.69 19.72 1.50
N GLU A 345 3.03 19.20 2.53
CA GLU A 345 2.38 17.89 2.47
C GLU A 345 1.36 17.78 1.34
N LEU A 346 0.60 18.85 1.05
CA LEU A 346 -0.41 18.85 -0.02
C LEU A 346 0.18 18.88 -1.44
N GLU A 347 1.43 19.30 -1.57
CA GLU A 347 2.10 19.50 -2.86
C GLU A 347 3.01 18.33 -3.20
N GLU A 348 3.78 17.85 -2.21
CA GLU A 348 4.85 16.87 -2.40
C GLU A 348 4.45 15.45 -1.98
N ILE A 349 3.50 15.24 -1.06
CA ILE A 349 3.08 13.88 -0.65
C ILE A 349 1.97 13.37 -1.58
N PRO A 350 2.18 12.27 -2.34
CA PRO A 350 1.24 11.83 -3.36
C PRO A 350 -0.19 11.59 -2.88
N VAL A 351 -0.37 11.01 -1.68
CA VAL A 351 -1.71 10.80 -1.10
C VAL A 351 -2.43 12.13 -0.90
N TRP A 352 -1.77 13.11 -0.30
CA TRP A 352 -2.39 14.40 -0.05
C TRP A 352 -2.61 15.20 -1.32
N LYS A 353 -1.69 15.15 -2.28
CA LYS A 353 -1.89 15.72 -3.61
C LYS A 353 -3.11 15.12 -4.30
N MET A 354 -3.31 13.80 -4.21
CA MET A 354 -4.50 13.15 -4.78
C MET A 354 -5.79 13.60 -4.09
N VAL A 355 -5.77 13.73 -2.75
CA VAL A 355 -6.93 14.15 -1.94
C VAL A 355 -7.28 15.62 -2.18
N SER A 356 -6.28 16.50 -2.23
CA SER A 356 -6.46 17.97 -2.28
C SER A 356 -6.65 18.54 -3.68
N GLN A 357 -6.34 17.78 -4.75
CA GLN A 357 -6.40 18.31 -6.12
C GLN A 357 -7.82 18.80 -6.49
N PRO A 358 -7.94 19.97 -7.14
CA PRO A 358 -9.21 20.46 -7.66
C PRO A 358 -9.85 19.50 -8.67
N VAL A 359 -11.16 19.36 -8.62
CA VAL A 359 -11.92 18.46 -9.53
C VAL A 359 -11.71 18.86 -11.00
N SER A 360 -11.58 20.16 -11.29
CA SER A 360 -11.31 20.68 -12.64
C SER A 360 -9.96 20.22 -13.22
N GLU A 361 -8.95 19.96 -12.37
CA GLU A 361 -7.67 19.42 -12.85
C GLU A 361 -7.81 17.95 -13.28
N ILE A 362 -8.67 17.20 -12.59
CA ILE A 362 -8.98 15.80 -12.92
C ILE A 362 -9.75 15.72 -14.22
N GLU A 363 -10.74 16.61 -14.41
CA GLU A 363 -11.50 16.74 -15.66
C GLU A 363 -10.55 17.02 -16.84
N ARG A 364 -9.67 18.02 -16.70
CA ARG A 364 -8.66 18.34 -17.72
C ARG A 364 -7.75 17.15 -18.04
N ARG A 365 -7.42 16.32 -17.04
CA ARG A 365 -6.65 15.09 -17.23
C ARG A 365 -7.43 14.04 -18.04
N ALA A 366 -8.73 13.91 -17.77
CA ALA A 366 -9.63 13.04 -18.54
C ALA A 366 -9.75 13.52 -20.01
N GLU A 367 -9.91 14.82 -20.23
CA GLU A 367 -9.94 15.42 -21.57
C GLU A 367 -8.64 15.13 -22.34
N LYS A 368 -7.49 15.32 -21.70
CA LYS A 368 -6.17 15.01 -22.28
C LYS A 368 -6.06 13.54 -22.69
N LEU A 369 -6.57 12.62 -21.87
CA LEU A 369 -6.60 11.19 -22.21
C LEU A 369 -7.49 10.93 -23.42
N VAL A 370 -8.72 11.47 -23.45
CA VAL A 370 -9.67 11.31 -24.56
C VAL A 370 -9.09 11.84 -25.88
N GLN A 371 -8.41 12.98 -25.86
CA GLN A 371 -7.75 13.53 -27.05
C GLN A 371 -6.72 12.55 -27.63
N LYS A 372 -5.94 11.89 -26.78
CA LYS A 372 -4.88 10.96 -27.19
C LYS A 372 -5.39 9.64 -27.71
N ILE A 373 -6.47 9.15 -27.13
CA ILE A 373 -7.11 7.91 -27.60
C ILE A 373 -8.12 8.17 -28.72
N GLY A 374 -8.20 9.38 -29.28
CA GLY A 374 -9.21 9.75 -30.29
C GLY A 374 -9.27 8.82 -31.51
N SER A 375 -8.18 8.12 -31.84
CA SER A 375 -8.13 7.11 -32.90
C SER A 375 -8.97 5.85 -32.63
N VAL A 376 -9.44 5.62 -31.39
CA VAL A 376 -10.35 4.50 -31.07
C VAL A 376 -11.81 4.80 -31.39
N LYS A 377 -12.14 6.03 -31.81
CA LYS A 377 -13.48 6.43 -32.27
C LYS A 377 -13.91 5.54 -33.44
N GLY A 378 -14.69 4.50 -33.14
CA GLY A 378 -15.07 3.46 -34.10
C GLY A 378 -15.04 2.07 -33.49
N LYS A 379 -14.02 1.78 -32.67
CA LYS A 379 -13.83 0.49 -31.98
C LYS A 379 -14.46 0.43 -30.59
N ALA A 380 -14.59 1.58 -29.94
CA ALA A 380 -15.21 1.73 -28.65
C ALA A 380 -16.04 3.01 -28.58
N GLU A 381 -17.01 3.03 -27.67
CA GLU A 381 -17.62 4.25 -27.16
C GLU A 381 -16.73 4.79 -26.04
N VAL A 382 -16.41 6.09 -26.09
CA VAL A 382 -15.51 6.75 -25.13
C VAL A 382 -16.22 7.99 -24.61
N ASN A 383 -16.42 8.07 -23.28
CA ASN A 383 -17.05 9.21 -22.63
C ASN A 383 -16.20 9.71 -21.46
N ILE A 384 -16.40 10.97 -21.08
CA ILE A 384 -15.99 11.51 -19.79
C ILE A 384 -17.22 11.49 -18.90
N GLU A 385 -17.11 10.88 -17.73
CA GLU A 385 -18.22 10.73 -16.79
C GLU A 385 -17.79 11.22 -15.40
N GLU A 386 -18.70 11.92 -14.72
CA GLU A 386 -18.56 12.20 -13.29
C GLU A 386 -18.61 10.88 -12.50
N VAL A 387 -17.65 10.71 -11.61
CA VAL A 387 -17.57 9.55 -10.72
C VAL A 387 -17.22 10.00 -9.31
N VAL A 388 -17.22 9.07 -8.38
CA VAL A 388 -16.63 9.28 -7.06
C VAL A 388 -15.41 8.37 -6.89
N SER A 389 -14.36 8.97 -6.34
CA SER A 389 -13.13 8.30 -5.91
C SER A 389 -13.22 7.96 -4.43
N GLU A 390 -12.57 6.89 -4.01
CA GLU A 390 -12.52 6.47 -2.61
C GLU A 390 -11.18 6.85 -1.99
N ILE A 391 -11.19 7.29 -0.73
CA ILE A 391 -9.93 7.44 0.02
C ILE A 391 -9.28 6.07 0.22
N GLY A 392 -10.08 5.04 0.48
CA GLY A 392 -9.66 3.65 0.64
C GLY A 392 -9.81 3.13 2.07
N GLY A 393 -10.10 1.84 2.19
CA GLY A 393 -10.43 1.16 3.46
C GLY A 393 -9.28 1.03 4.48
N GLY A 394 -8.18 1.73 4.30
CA GLY A 394 -7.08 1.78 5.27
C GLY A 394 -7.22 2.88 6.31
N ALA A 395 -8.02 3.92 6.05
CA ALA A 395 -8.11 5.09 6.93
C ALA A 395 -9.53 5.63 7.05
N LEU A 396 -10.15 5.98 5.93
CA LEU A 396 -11.46 6.63 5.85
C LEU A 396 -12.41 5.74 5.03
N PRO A 397 -12.99 4.70 5.65
CA PRO A 397 -13.91 3.78 4.97
C PRO A 397 -15.19 4.52 4.60
N LEU A 398 -15.73 4.25 3.41
CA LEU A 398 -16.97 4.84 2.86
C LEU A 398 -16.89 6.32 2.46
N GLU A 399 -15.79 7.01 2.76
CA GLU A 399 -15.57 8.39 2.35
C GLU A 399 -15.19 8.49 0.87
N THR A 400 -15.80 9.45 0.18
CA THR A 400 -15.62 9.63 -1.25
C THR A 400 -15.39 11.08 -1.63
N LEU A 401 -14.73 11.28 -2.77
CA LEU A 401 -14.47 12.59 -3.37
C LEU A 401 -15.03 12.64 -4.80
N PRO A 402 -15.70 13.72 -5.24
CA PRO A 402 -16.12 13.89 -6.63
C PRO A 402 -14.93 13.84 -7.59
N SER A 403 -15.04 13.16 -8.73
CA SER A 403 -13.94 12.95 -9.67
C SER A 403 -14.47 12.83 -11.10
N PHE A 404 -13.56 12.70 -12.07
CA PHE A 404 -13.88 12.41 -13.46
C PHE A 404 -13.15 11.15 -13.91
N ALA A 405 -13.86 10.32 -14.66
CA ALA A 405 -13.30 9.14 -15.31
C ALA A 405 -13.45 9.22 -16.81
N VAL A 406 -12.50 8.59 -17.52
CA VAL A 406 -12.72 8.20 -18.91
C VAL A 406 -13.33 6.80 -18.89
N THR A 407 -14.50 6.64 -19.50
CA THR A 407 -15.16 5.34 -19.65
C THR A 407 -15.00 4.83 -21.07
N ILE A 408 -14.73 3.54 -21.21
CA ILE A 408 -14.57 2.88 -22.51
C ILE A 408 -15.46 1.65 -22.56
N LYS A 409 -16.39 1.64 -23.52
CA LYS A 409 -17.21 0.48 -23.86
C LYS A 409 -16.76 -0.10 -25.20
N PRO A 410 -16.05 -1.24 -25.22
CA PRO A 410 -15.64 -1.86 -26.48
C PRO A 410 -16.87 -2.33 -27.28
N LYS A 411 -16.83 -2.20 -28.62
CA LYS A 411 -17.97 -2.61 -29.48
C LYS A 411 -17.91 -4.07 -29.91
N ASN A 412 -16.72 -4.60 -30.16
CA ASN A 412 -16.51 -5.93 -30.76
C ASN A 412 -16.03 -6.99 -29.76
N THR A 413 -15.96 -6.64 -28.47
CA THR A 413 -15.37 -7.47 -27.40
C THR A 413 -15.97 -7.03 -26.06
N THR A 414 -15.72 -7.78 -24.98
CA THR A 414 -16.23 -7.42 -23.64
C THR A 414 -15.24 -6.52 -22.89
N ALA A 415 -15.76 -5.71 -21.96
CA ALA A 415 -14.91 -4.91 -21.08
C ALA A 415 -13.93 -5.79 -20.27
N GLU A 416 -14.39 -6.96 -19.81
CA GLU A 416 -13.56 -7.93 -19.09
C GLU A 416 -12.39 -8.47 -19.92
N LYS A 417 -12.58 -8.71 -21.22
CA LYS A 417 -11.50 -9.20 -22.10
C LYS A 417 -10.43 -8.12 -22.32
N VAL A 418 -10.84 -6.89 -22.59
CA VAL A 418 -9.95 -5.73 -22.73
C VAL A 418 -9.22 -5.45 -21.42
N TYR A 419 -9.93 -5.46 -20.29
CA TYR A 419 -9.33 -5.27 -18.97
C TYR A 419 -8.29 -6.36 -18.64
N ARG A 420 -8.57 -7.62 -18.98
CA ARG A 420 -7.60 -8.71 -18.84
C ARG A 420 -6.34 -8.48 -19.68
N GLN A 421 -6.47 -7.93 -20.88
CA GLN A 421 -5.32 -7.60 -21.73
C GLN A 421 -4.51 -6.43 -21.14
N LEU A 422 -5.18 -5.39 -20.63
CA LEU A 422 -4.53 -4.28 -19.92
C LEU A 422 -3.70 -4.75 -18.72
N ARG A 423 -4.21 -5.72 -17.93
CA ARG A 423 -3.47 -6.32 -16.81
C ARG A 423 -2.27 -7.17 -17.22
N ARG A 424 -2.17 -7.56 -18.49
CA ARG A 424 -1.08 -8.40 -19.03
C ARG A 424 0.01 -7.62 -19.74
N LEU A 425 -0.16 -6.30 -19.88
CA LEU A 425 0.88 -5.43 -20.42
C LEU A 425 2.14 -5.44 -19.54
N PRO A 426 3.31 -5.06 -20.08
CA PRO A 426 4.54 -4.93 -19.29
C PRO A 426 4.40 -3.97 -18.10
N GLU A 427 3.71 -2.84 -18.31
CA GLU A 427 3.22 -1.92 -17.28
C GLU A 427 1.69 -2.06 -17.18
N PRO A 428 1.17 -2.88 -16.24
CA PRO A 428 -0.25 -3.17 -16.15
C PRO A 428 -1.09 -1.94 -15.79
N VAL A 429 -2.30 -1.86 -16.34
CA VAL A 429 -3.30 -0.87 -15.94
C VAL A 429 -4.40 -1.53 -15.11
N ILE A 430 -4.64 -0.99 -13.91
CA ILE A 430 -5.69 -1.46 -13.00
C ILE A 430 -6.80 -0.40 -12.97
N ALA A 431 -7.98 -0.78 -13.42
CA ALA A 431 -9.18 0.06 -13.52
C ALA A 431 -10.38 -0.67 -12.92
N ARG A 432 -11.56 -0.03 -12.92
CA ARG A 432 -12.83 -0.66 -12.53
C ARG A 432 -13.61 -1.10 -13.76
N ILE A 433 -14.48 -2.10 -13.61
CA ILE A 433 -15.51 -2.44 -14.59
C ILE A 433 -16.87 -2.12 -13.99
N LYS A 434 -17.71 -1.41 -14.73
CA LYS A 434 -19.09 -1.10 -14.35
C LYS A 434 -19.96 -1.03 -15.61
N ASP A 435 -21.09 -1.71 -15.63
CA ASP A 435 -22.07 -1.67 -16.73
C ASP A 435 -21.46 -1.94 -18.13
N GLU A 436 -20.58 -2.95 -18.24
CA GLU A 436 -19.79 -3.28 -19.44
C GLU A 436 -18.87 -2.14 -19.94
N LYS A 437 -18.53 -1.18 -19.07
CA LYS A 437 -17.53 -0.14 -19.32
C LYS A 437 -16.30 -0.38 -18.46
N ILE A 438 -15.13 -0.11 -19.02
CA ILE A 438 -13.90 0.07 -18.25
C ILE A 438 -13.85 1.53 -17.80
N VAL A 439 -13.74 1.75 -16.50
CA VAL A 439 -13.76 3.07 -15.86
C VAL A 439 -12.36 3.40 -15.38
N PHE A 440 -11.71 4.36 -16.06
CA PHE A 440 -10.40 4.89 -15.70
C PHE A 440 -10.60 6.19 -14.91
N ASP A 441 -10.68 6.09 -13.58
CA ASP A 441 -10.80 7.26 -12.72
C ASP A 441 -9.47 8.02 -12.69
N MET A 442 -9.50 9.28 -13.11
CA MET A 442 -8.31 10.09 -13.34
C MET A 442 -7.74 10.69 -12.05
N ARG A 443 -8.39 10.51 -10.89
CA ARG A 443 -7.90 10.92 -9.56
C ARG A 443 -6.54 10.30 -9.23
N THR A 444 -6.37 9.02 -9.52
CA THR A 444 -5.19 8.22 -9.14
C THR A 444 -4.19 8.00 -10.26
N VAL A 445 -4.47 8.54 -11.46
CA VAL A 445 -3.55 8.55 -12.59
C VAL A 445 -2.69 9.81 -12.51
N PHE A 446 -1.37 9.66 -12.43
CA PHE A 446 -0.49 10.82 -12.41
C PHE A 446 -0.43 11.51 -13.79
N ASP A 447 -0.15 12.81 -13.83
CA ASP A 447 -0.04 13.55 -15.10
C ASP A 447 1.02 12.98 -16.05
N SER A 448 2.10 12.42 -15.49
CA SER A 448 3.16 11.72 -16.21
C SER A 448 2.76 10.34 -16.76
N GLU A 449 1.64 9.78 -16.30
CA GLU A 449 1.13 8.47 -16.71
C GLU A 449 0.07 8.55 -17.80
N VAL A 450 -0.47 9.74 -18.09
CA VAL A 450 -1.55 9.91 -19.08
C VAL A 450 -1.13 9.41 -20.47
N GLU A 451 0.11 9.67 -20.89
CA GLU A 451 0.64 9.18 -22.17
C GLU A 451 0.69 7.66 -22.20
N LYS A 452 1.29 7.06 -21.18
CA LYS A 452 1.45 5.61 -21.05
C LYS A 452 0.10 4.89 -20.96
N LEU A 453 -0.86 5.50 -20.28
CA LEU A 453 -2.22 5.00 -20.20
C LEU A 453 -2.90 5.03 -21.57
N ALA A 454 -2.76 6.13 -22.32
CA ALA A 454 -3.27 6.23 -23.68
C ALA A 454 -2.66 5.15 -24.58
N ASP A 455 -1.33 4.98 -24.56
CA ASP A 455 -0.61 3.97 -25.34
C ASP A 455 -1.10 2.56 -25.00
N SER A 456 -1.28 2.26 -23.71
CA SER A 456 -1.81 0.97 -23.22
C SER A 456 -3.22 0.69 -23.74
N ILE A 457 -4.10 1.69 -23.70
CA ILE A 457 -5.47 1.58 -24.22
C ILE A 457 -5.45 1.35 -25.73
N LEU A 458 -4.65 2.13 -26.47
CA LEU A 458 -4.50 2.01 -27.91
C LEU A 458 -3.95 0.65 -28.33
N GLU A 459 -2.96 0.13 -27.62
CA GLU A 459 -2.37 -1.18 -27.91
C GLU A 459 -3.42 -2.29 -27.79
N VAL A 460 -4.17 -2.29 -26.70
CA VAL A 460 -5.16 -3.34 -26.41
C VAL A 460 -6.34 -3.26 -27.38
N LEU A 461 -6.85 -2.06 -27.66
CA LEU A 461 -7.95 -1.87 -28.60
C LEU A 461 -7.53 -1.96 -30.08
N LYS A 462 -6.23 -1.99 -30.41
CA LYS A 462 -5.75 -2.30 -31.77
C LYS A 462 -5.80 -3.79 -32.09
N LYS A 463 -5.59 -4.65 -31.08
CA LYS A 463 -5.49 -6.12 -31.21
C LYS A 463 -6.83 -6.84 -31.35
N ASP A 464 -7.92 -6.15 -31.04
CA ASP A 464 -9.32 -6.56 -31.26
C ASP A 464 -9.94 -5.69 -32.38
#